data_AF-K1LYF9-F1
#
_entry.id   AF-K1LYF9-F1
#
_cell.length_a   1.000
_cell.length_b   1.000
_cell.length_c   1.000
_cell.angle_alpha   90.00
_cell.angle_beta   90.00
_cell.angle_gamma   90.00
#
_symmetry.space_group_name_H-M   'P 1'
#
loop_
_entity.id
_entity.type
_entity.pdbx_description
1 polymer ?
#
loop_
_entity_poly.entity_id
_entity_poly.type
_entity_poly.pdbx_seq_one_letter_code
_entity_poly.pdbx_strand_id
1 'polypeptide(L)'
;MSIGHGAYMKKILEDESHVIYVYGSYNLNDAKFRNENYILDGSILVKKTCFQEPDIHRKIKRMPNRKKKLVEKSVIVFVDYPLMIEKKK
;
A
#
# COMPACT_ATOMS: atom_id res chain seq x y z
N MET A 1 27.87 -5.86 -11.08
CA MET A 1 26.59 -6.61 -11.15
C MET A 1 25.82 -6.26 -9.89
N SER A 2 24.72 -5.50 -9.98
CA SER A 2 23.91 -5.22 -8.80
C SER A 2 23.09 -6.46 -8.50
N ILE A 3 23.39 -7.13 -7.40
CA ILE A 3 22.43 -8.03 -6.78
C ILE A 3 21.90 -7.26 -5.56
N GLY A 4 20.57 -7.14 -5.46
CA GLY A 4 19.93 -6.16 -4.58
C GLY A 4 19.57 -6.73 -3.21
N HIS A 5 19.36 -5.82 -2.26
CA HIS A 5 18.51 -6.09 -1.10
C HIS A 5 17.04 -5.88 -1.50
N GLY A 6 16.16 -6.74 -0.98
CA GLY A 6 14.73 -6.64 -1.18
C GLY A 6 13.97 -6.91 0.11
N ALA A 7 12.68 -6.59 0.09
CA ALA A 7 11.76 -6.93 1.16
C ALA A 7 10.44 -7.40 0.55
N TYR A 8 9.82 -8.38 1.20
CA TYR A 8 8.49 -8.87 0.89
C TYR A 8 7.56 -8.61 2.07
N MET A 9 6.32 -8.22 1.77
CA MET A 9 5.34 -7.84 2.77
C MET A 9 3.96 -8.36 2.36
N LYS A 10 3.24 -8.95 3.31
CA LYS A 10 1.92 -9.54 3.11
C LYS A 10 0.95 -9.05 4.18
N LYS A 11 -0.25 -8.67 3.76
CA LYS A 11 -1.35 -8.37 4.69
C LYS A 11 -1.92 -9.66 5.24
N ILE A 12 -2.04 -9.79 6.56
CA ILE A 12 -2.57 -10.99 7.22
C ILE A 12 -3.96 -10.73 7.81
N LEU A 13 -4.14 -9.60 8.49
CA LEU A 13 -5.38 -9.26 9.17
C LEU A 13 -5.72 -7.79 8.95
N GLU A 14 -7.01 -7.49 8.88
CA GLU A 14 -7.51 -6.14 8.74
C GLU A 14 -8.82 -6.00 9.52
N ASP A 15 -8.81 -5.08 10.48
CA ASP A 15 -9.99 -4.68 11.25
C ASP A 15 -10.47 -3.29 10.79
N GLU A 16 -11.52 -2.74 11.39
CA GLU A 16 -12.04 -1.41 11.06
C GLU A 16 -11.04 -0.28 11.37
N SER A 17 -10.15 -0.48 12.34
CA SER A 17 -9.22 0.56 12.81
C SER A 17 -7.75 0.30 12.48
N HIS A 18 -7.35 -0.96 12.30
CA HIS A 18 -5.94 -1.35 12.13
C HIS A 18 -5.76 -2.40 11.03
N VAL A 19 -4.55 -2.46 10.49
CA VAL A 19 -4.11 -3.47 9.52
C VAL A 19 -2.80 -4.08 9.99
N ILE A 20 -2.72 -5.41 10.00
CA ILE A 20 -1.51 -6.16 10.33
C ILE A 20 -0.86 -6.67 9.05
N TYR A 21 0.40 -6.32 8.90
CA TYR A 21 1.26 -6.84 7.86
C TYR A 21 2.38 -7.65 8.46
N VAL A 22 2.80 -8.66 7.74
CA VAL A 22 3.96 -9.48 8.08
C VAL A 22 4.95 -9.37 6.94
N TYR A 23 6.22 -9.13 7.28
CA TYR A 23 7.26 -8.75 6.35
C TYR A 23 8.54 -9.54 6.59
N GLY A 24 9.35 -9.68 5.54
CA GLY A 24 10.65 -10.34 5.56
C GLY A 24 11.59 -9.65 4.59
N SER A 25 12.85 -9.50 4.98
CA SER A 25 13.90 -8.97 4.10
C SER A 25 14.73 -10.09 3.48
N TYR A 26 15.35 -9.82 2.36
CA TYR A 26 16.28 -10.75 1.74
C TYR A 26 17.43 -10.00 1.07
N ASN A 27 18.59 -10.66 1.04
CA ASN A 27 19.78 -10.20 0.34
C ASN A 27 20.06 -11.19 -0.78
N LEU A 28 19.87 -10.76 -2.02
CA LEU A 28 20.14 -11.63 -3.16
C LEU A 28 21.66 -11.84 -3.37
N ASN A 29 22.53 -10.97 -2.80
CA ASN A 29 23.99 -11.08 -2.95
C ASN A 29 24.56 -12.27 -2.16
N ASP A 30 23.90 -12.66 -1.08
CA ASP A 30 24.35 -13.72 -0.18
C ASP A 30 23.34 -14.87 -0.23
N ALA A 31 23.81 -16.04 -0.69
CA ALA A 31 22.99 -17.23 -0.81
C ALA A 31 22.31 -17.62 0.53
N LYS A 32 22.92 -17.30 1.68
CA LYS A 32 22.33 -17.58 2.99
C LYS A 32 21.09 -16.73 3.28
N PHE A 33 21.01 -15.55 2.70
CA PHE A 33 19.99 -14.54 2.99
C PHE A 33 19.05 -14.29 1.80
N ARG A 34 19.10 -15.14 0.76
CA ARG A 34 18.28 -15.03 -0.44
C ARG A 34 16.79 -15.21 -0.17
N ASN A 35 16.46 -15.92 0.91
CA ASN A 35 15.08 -16.16 1.37
C ASN A 35 14.16 -16.72 0.27
N GLU A 36 14.57 -17.81 -0.39
CA GLU A 36 13.80 -18.45 -1.46
C GLU A 36 12.43 -18.95 -1.00
N ASN A 37 12.29 -19.21 0.31
CA ASN A 37 11.06 -19.68 0.94
C ASN A 37 10.10 -18.53 1.36
N TYR A 38 10.45 -17.27 1.08
CA TYR A 38 9.66 -16.09 1.47
C TYR A 38 9.27 -16.07 2.96
N ILE A 39 10.23 -16.41 3.83
CA ILE A 39 10.06 -16.37 5.27
C ILE A 39 9.82 -14.92 5.70
N LEU A 40 8.82 -14.72 6.54
CA LEU A 40 8.42 -13.42 7.05
C LEU A 40 8.64 -13.40 8.56
N ASP A 41 9.67 -12.68 9.00
CA ASP A 41 10.15 -12.70 10.39
C ASP A 41 9.56 -11.57 11.25
N GLY A 42 9.00 -10.53 10.62
CA GLY A 42 8.51 -9.34 11.29
C GLY A 42 7.02 -9.10 11.09
N SER A 43 6.40 -8.36 12.01
CA SER A 43 5.04 -7.86 11.84
C SER A 43 4.95 -6.36 12.14
N ILE A 44 4.07 -5.66 11.43
CA ILE A 44 3.81 -4.23 11.60
C ILE A 44 2.31 -4.03 11.71
N LEU A 45 1.89 -3.33 12.76
CA LEU A 45 0.53 -2.87 12.96
C LEU A 45 0.42 -1.42 12.50
N VAL A 46 -0.45 -1.16 11.53
CA VAL A 46 -0.68 0.19 10.99
C VAL A 46 -2.11 0.62 11.28
N LYS A 47 -2.29 1.81 11.87
CA LYS A 47 -3.61 2.43 12.04
C LYS A 47 -4.15 2.88 10.69
N LYS A 48 -5.43 2.60 10.42
CA LYS A 48 -6.06 3.01 9.16
C LYS A 48 -6.12 4.52 8.97
N THR A 49 -6.17 5.27 10.07
CA THR A 49 -6.09 6.73 10.08
C THR A 49 -4.79 7.28 9.48
N CYS A 50 -3.74 6.46 9.37
CA CYS A 50 -2.48 6.84 8.73
C CYS A 50 -2.51 6.70 7.21
N PHE A 51 -3.48 5.97 6.64
CA PHE A 51 -3.62 5.86 5.20
C PHE A 51 -4.32 7.10 4.65
N GLN A 52 -3.76 7.65 3.57
CA GLN A 52 -4.42 8.70 2.81
C GLN A 52 -5.60 8.11 2.04
N GLU A 53 -6.81 8.60 2.32
CA GLU A 53 -7.99 8.19 1.56
C GLU A 53 -7.90 8.68 0.10
N PRO A 54 -8.37 7.88 -0.88
CA PRO A 54 -8.40 8.29 -2.27
C PRO A 54 -9.46 9.38 -2.50
N ASP A 55 -9.18 10.31 -3.40
CA ASP A 55 -10.15 11.32 -3.81
C ASP A 55 -11.22 10.67 -4.71
N ILE A 56 -12.49 10.86 -4.37
CA ILE A 56 -13.63 10.31 -5.12
C ILE A 56 -14.17 11.37 -6.07
N HIS A 57 -13.83 11.22 -7.35
CA HIS A 57 -14.41 12.06 -8.40
C HIS A 57 -15.76 11.51 -8.85
N ARG A 58 -16.80 12.33 -8.75
CA ARG A 58 -18.18 11.98 -9.14
C ARG A 58 -18.61 12.79 -10.35
N LYS A 59 -19.19 12.11 -11.35
CA LYS A 59 -19.80 12.77 -12.52
C LYS A 59 -21.09 12.08 -12.91
N ILE A 60 -22.12 12.87 -13.20
CA ILE A 60 -23.34 12.37 -13.82
C ILE A 60 -23.11 12.23 -15.32
N LYS A 61 -23.18 10.99 -15.83
CA LYS A 61 -23.04 10.68 -17.25
C LYS A 61 -24.39 10.27 -17.85
N ARG A 62 -24.71 10.83 -19.02
CA ARG A 62 -25.84 10.34 -19.81
C ARG A 62 -25.41 9.09 -20.57
N MET A 63 -26.15 8.02 -20.40
CA MET A 63 -25.91 6.74 -21.04
C MET A 63 -26.53 6.72 -22.46
N PRO A 64 -26.13 5.80 -23.34
CA PRO A 64 -26.73 5.66 -24.69
C PRO A 64 -28.25 5.47 -24.66
N ASN A 65 -28.78 4.86 -23.60
CA ASN A 65 -30.21 4.69 -23.35
C ASN A 65 -30.94 5.96 -22.83
N ARG A 66 -30.32 7.14 -22.96
CA ARG A 66 -30.77 8.47 -22.48
C ARG A 66 -30.92 8.63 -20.96
N LYS A 67 -30.80 7.57 -20.15
CA LYS A 67 -30.84 7.66 -18.68
C LYS A 67 -29.56 8.29 -18.13
N LYS A 68 -29.66 9.00 -17.01
CA LYS A 68 -28.51 9.54 -16.27
C LYS A 68 -28.02 8.51 -15.25
N LYS A 69 -26.71 8.33 -15.13
CA LYS A 69 -26.08 7.47 -14.12
C LYS A 69 -24.96 8.24 -13.42
N LEU A 70 -24.85 8.08 -12.10
CA LEU A 70 -23.70 8.56 -11.34
C LEU A 70 -22.51 7.62 -11.63
N VAL A 71 -21.42 8.18 -12.11
CA VAL A 71 -20.16 7.46 -12.30
C VAL A 71 -19.17 8.00 -11.28
N GLU A 72 -18.64 7.11 -10.46
CA GLU A 72 -17.63 7.41 -9.45
C GLU A 72 -16.30 6.81 -9.89
N LYS A 73 -15.22 7.56 -9.69
CA LYS A 73 -13.86 7.11 -9.94
C LYS A 73 -13.01 7.49 -8.73
N SER A 74 -12.43 6.50 -8.07
CA SER A 74 -11.39 6.71 -7.07
C SER A 74 -10.08 7.09 -7.76
N VAL A 75 -9.46 8.15 -7.28
CA VAL A 75 -8.15 8.62 -7.75
C VAL A 75 -7.18 8.54 -6.58
N ILE A 76 -6.08 7.82 -6.79
CA ILE A 76 -5.01 7.70 -5.80
C ILE A 76 -4.37 9.08 -5.66
N VAL A 77 -4.37 9.62 -4.45
CA VAL A 77 -3.77 10.92 -4.14
C VAL A 77 -2.26 10.77 -4.02
N PHE A 78 -1.52 11.70 -4.60
CA PHE A 78 -0.07 11.76 -4.45
C PHE A 78 0.29 12.20 -3.02
N VAL A 79 1.12 11.41 -2.34
CA VAL A 79 1.58 11.69 -0.98
C VAL A 79 3.04 12.14 -1.02
N ASP A 80 3.31 13.34 -0.50
CA ASP A 80 4.66 13.85 -0.33
C ASP A 80 5.29 13.27 0.96
N TYR A 81 5.96 12.13 0.82
CA TYR A 81 6.57 11.42 1.94
C TYR A 81 7.66 12.22 2.67
N PRO A 82 8.60 12.92 1.97
CA PRO A 82 9.59 13.78 2.64
C PRO A 82 8.98 14.77 3.63
N LEU A 83 7.97 15.53 3.21
CA LEU A 83 7.30 16.51 4.07
C LEU A 83 6.62 15.86 5.29
N MET A 84 6.07 14.64 5.13
CA MET A 84 5.43 13.91 6.21
C MET A 84 6.42 13.37 7.26
N ILE A 85 7.64 13.05 6.83
CA ILE A 85 8.71 12.57 7.72
C ILE A 85 9.33 13.73 8.50
N GLU A 86 9.53 14.89 7.88
CA GLU A 86 10.15 16.06 8.51
C GLU A 86 9.28 16.71 9.58
N LYS A 87 7.96 16.73 9.42
CA LYS A 87 7.00 17.29 10.39
C LYS A 87 6.94 16.55 11.74
N LYS A 88 7.59 15.39 11.87
CA LYS A 88 7.60 14.58 13.10
C LYS A 88 8.80 14.87 14.04
N LYS A 89 9.63 15.86 13.73
CA LYS A 89 10.71 16.33 14.63
C LYS A 89 10.24 17.42 15.59
#